data_AF-A0A8H9I9I0-F1
#
_entry.id   AF-A0A8H9I9I0-F1
#
_cell.length_a   1.000
_cell.length_b   1.000
_cell.length_c   1.000
_cell.angle_alpha   90.00
_cell.angle_beta   90.00
_cell.angle_gamma   90.00
#
_symmetry.space_group_name_H-M   'P 1'
#
loop_
_entity.id
_entity.type
_entity.pdbx_description
1 polymer ?
#
loop_
_entity_poly.entity_id
_entity_poly.type
_entity_poly.pdbx_seq_one_letter_code
_entity_poly.pdbx_strand_id
1 'polypeptide(L)'
;MNNPQFPLPSSIESFINQDGFPCVGAKIALNKSQITTLDFKDIRSDSHNQDILSDIYRFIKNFNKDKKLYSSLVCTFKHSSLKDEKDFELVMWDKLQKLHNLDSKLYSWDKRVSCDPNDSQFSFSLGGEAFFIIGLSPYAQRKARRFKYPAIVFNLHSQFQVLKETNKFNALRERIRKNEEAFSGSPNPNLYDHGVVSEARQYSGRSVDNHWQCPFSTRSKK
;
A
#
# COMPACT_ATOMS: atom_id res chain seq x y z
N MET A 1 -16.15 -20.92 -13.31
CA MET A 1 -16.78 -21.21 -12.02
C MET A 1 -17.11 -19.88 -11.36
N ASN A 2 -18.39 -19.53 -11.32
CA ASN A 2 -18.88 -18.27 -10.77
C ASN A 2 -18.76 -18.31 -9.24
N ASN A 3 -17.84 -17.52 -8.70
CA ASN A 3 -17.76 -17.27 -7.26
C ASN A 3 -19.03 -16.49 -6.88
N PRO A 4 -19.80 -16.90 -5.84
CA PRO A 4 -21.00 -16.16 -5.44
C PRO A 4 -20.60 -14.72 -5.10
N GLN A 5 -21.12 -13.78 -5.90
CA GLN A 5 -20.70 -12.39 -5.92
C GLN A 5 -21.36 -11.63 -4.78
N PHE A 6 -20.90 -11.89 -3.55
CA PHE A 6 -21.18 -10.99 -2.44
C PHE A 6 -20.73 -9.58 -2.84
N PRO A 7 -21.52 -8.54 -2.55
CA PRO A 7 -21.16 -7.19 -2.92
C PRO A 7 -19.82 -6.83 -2.25
N LEU A 8 -18.82 -6.50 -3.07
CA LEU A 8 -17.54 -6.03 -2.55
C LEU A 8 -17.75 -4.72 -1.77
N PRO A 9 -17.01 -4.48 -0.68
CA PRO A 9 -17.14 -3.26 0.11
C PRO A 9 -16.95 -2.02 -0.76
N SER A 10 -17.89 -1.08 -0.68
CA SER A 10 -17.92 0.13 -1.53
C SER A 10 -17.14 1.31 -0.93
N SER A 11 -16.73 1.24 0.33
CA SER A 11 -15.90 2.22 1.02
C SER A 11 -14.77 1.53 1.81
N ILE A 12 -13.72 2.29 2.14
CA ILE A 12 -12.59 1.79 2.93
C ILE A 12 -13.02 1.43 4.35
N GLU A 13 -13.96 2.16 4.92
CA GLU A 13 -14.54 1.90 6.24
C GLU A 13 -15.29 0.56 6.24
N SER A 14 -16.18 0.32 5.26
CA SER A 14 -16.85 -0.97 5.12
C SER A 14 -15.88 -2.10 4.85
N PHE A 15 -14.80 -1.84 4.09
CA PHE A 15 -13.76 -2.83 3.82
C PHE A 15 -13.03 -3.26 5.10
N ILE A 16 -12.67 -2.31 5.97
CA ILE A 16 -11.97 -2.58 7.24
C ILE A 16 -12.91 -3.19 8.29
N ASN A 17 -14.20 -2.83 8.26
CA ASN A 17 -15.22 -3.33 9.20
C ASN A 17 -15.78 -4.71 8.84
N GLN A 18 -15.29 -5.36 7.78
CA GLN A 18 -15.64 -6.75 7.51
C GLN A 18 -15.34 -7.63 8.72
N ASP A 19 -16.26 -8.53 9.03
CA ASP A 19 -16.06 -9.47 10.12
C ASP A 19 -14.82 -10.33 9.86
N GLY A 20 -13.98 -10.47 10.88
CA GLY A 20 -12.68 -11.14 10.77
C GLY A 20 -11.58 -10.37 10.04
N PHE A 21 -11.77 -9.12 9.56
CA PHE A 21 -10.73 -8.40 8.82
C PHE A 21 -9.39 -8.36 9.59
N PRO A 22 -8.25 -8.75 8.96
CA PRO A 22 -7.09 -9.19 9.71
C PRO A 22 -6.15 -8.07 10.16
N CYS A 23 -6.16 -6.93 9.46
CA CYS A 23 -5.24 -5.83 9.73
C CYS A 23 -5.67 -5.02 10.96
N VAL A 24 -5.13 -5.38 12.12
CA VAL A 24 -5.36 -4.67 13.39
C VAL A 24 -4.93 -3.20 13.31
N GLY A 25 -3.84 -2.89 12.59
CA GLY A 25 -3.38 -1.52 12.39
C GLY A 25 -4.40 -0.65 11.66
N ALA A 26 -5.05 -1.19 10.62
CA ALA A 26 -6.10 -0.49 9.89
C ALA A 26 -7.36 -0.30 10.74
N LYS A 27 -7.73 -1.28 11.57
CA LYS A 27 -8.83 -1.13 12.56
C LYS A 27 -8.55 -0.01 13.57
N ILE A 28 -7.31 0.07 14.08
CA ILE A 28 -6.90 1.16 14.98
C ILE A 28 -6.93 2.52 14.26
N ALA A 29 -6.40 2.59 13.04
CA ALA A 29 -6.41 3.80 12.22
C ALA A 29 -7.84 4.31 11.98
N LEU A 30 -8.76 3.40 11.65
CA LEU A 30 -10.17 3.71 11.43
C LEU A 30 -10.83 4.25 12.71
N ASN A 31 -10.66 3.55 13.85
CA ASN A 31 -11.23 3.97 15.13
C ASN A 31 -10.70 5.33 15.63
N LYS A 32 -9.51 5.74 15.17
CA LYS A 32 -8.91 7.04 15.49
C LYS A 32 -9.20 8.12 14.44
N SER A 33 -9.97 7.81 13.40
CA SER A 33 -10.20 8.71 12.27
C SER A 33 -8.90 9.19 11.59
N GLN A 34 -7.92 8.29 11.47
CA GLN A 34 -6.60 8.57 10.90
C GLN A 34 -6.40 7.96 9.51
N ILE A 35 -7.49 7.62 8.83
CA ILE A 35 -7.48 7.19 7.43
C ILE A 35 -8.01 8.35 6.60
N THR A 36 -7.18 8.88 5.71
CA THR A 36 -7.62 9.87 4.71
C THR A 36 -7.86 9.13 3.40
N THR A 37 -9.10 9.17 2.90
CA THR A 37 -9.47 8.53 1.62
C THR A 37 -9.73 9.62 0.58
N LEU A 38 -9.09 9.49 -0.58
CA LEU A 38 -9.23 10.41 -1.71
C LEU A 38 -9.63 9.62 -2.96
N ASP A 39 -10.59 10.15 -3.70
CA ASP A 39 -11.15 9.51 -4.88
C ASP A 39 -10.63 10.16 -6.15
N PHE A 40 -10.01 9.35 -7.00
CA PHE A 40 -9.55 9.73 -8.33
C PHE A 40 -10.30 8.92 -9.40
N LYS A 41 -10.12 9.31 -10.67
CA LYS A 41 -10.78 8.68 -11.82
C LYS A 41 -10.14 7.32 -12.16
N ASP A 42 -9.48 7.22 -13.31
CA ASP A 42 -8.83 6.00 -13.78
C ASP A 42 -7.38 5.95 -13.27
N ILE A 43 -6.96 4.80 -12.73
CA ILE A 43 -5.58 4.54 -12.30
C ILE A 43 -4.58 4.66 -13.46
N ARG A 44 -5.01 4.47 -14.71
CA ARG A 44 -4.17 4.64 -15.90
C ARG A 44 -4.02 6.10 -16.34
N SER A 45 -4.93 6.98 -15.93
CA SER A 45 -4.92 8.38 -16.33
C SER A 45 -3.81 9.17 -15.64
N ASP A 46 -3.14 10.05 -16.37
CA ASP A 46 -2.11 10.93 -15.82
C ASP A 46 -2.65 12.28 -15.34
N SER A 47 -3.94 12.56 -15.59
CA SER A 47 -4.55 13.88 -15.39
C SER A 47 -4.50 14.40 -13.95
N HIS A 48 -4.41 13.52 -12.95
CA HIS A 48 -4.41 13.89 -11.52
C HIS A 48 -3.09 13.55 -10.81
N ASN A 49 -2.01 13.23 -11.55
CA ASN A 49 -0.75 12.84 -10.90
C ASN A 49 -0.18 13.95 -10.01
N GLN A 50 -0.33 15.22 -10.39
CA GLN A 50 0.10 16.37 -9.58
C GLN A 50 -0.77 16.55 -8.34
N ASP A 51 -2.08 16.35 -8.46
CA ASP A 51 -3.01 16.42 -7.32
C ASP A 51 -2.69 15.33 -6.29
N ILE A 52 -2.50 14.08 -6.75
CA ILE A 52 -2.10 12.95 -5.90
C ILE A 52 -0.81 13.28 -5.14
N LEU A 53 0.21 13.82 -5.82
CA LEU A 53 1.47 14.21 -5.16
C LEU A 53 1.26 15.33 -4.14
N SER A 54 0.47 16.36 -4.48
CA SER A 54 0.13 17.45 -3.56
C SER A 54 -0.53 16.93 -2.27
N ASP A 55 -1.45 15.98 -2.41
CA ASP A 55 -2.12 15.33 -1.30
C ASP A 55 -1.17 14.46 -0.46
N ILE A 56 -0.26 13.72 -1.11
CA ILE A 56 0.80 12.95 -0.43
C ILE A 56 1.71 13.88 0.37
N TYR A 57 2.14 15.00 -0.20
CA TYR A 57 2.99 15.97 0.51
C TYR A 57 2.26 16.61 1.69
N ARG A 58 0.96 16.90 1.55
CA ARG A 58 0.13 17.39 2.66
C ARG A 58 0.02 16.34 3.76
N PHE A 59 -0.18 15.08 3.40
CA PHE A 59 -0.22 13.97 4.34
C PHE A 59 1.11 13.82 5.10
N ILE A 60 2.25 13.87 4.41
CA ILE A 60 3.59 13.86 5.02
C ILE A 60 3.74 15.02 6.02
N LYS A 61 3.40 16.24 5.60
CA LYS A 61 3.51 17.45 6.44
C LYS A 61 2.66 17.32 7.71
N ASN A 62 1.42 16.86 7.58
CA ASN A 62 0.51 16.68 8.71
C ASN A 62 1.00 15.58 9.66
N PHE A 63 1.49 14.47 9.12
CA PHE A 63 2.07 13.41 9.93
C PHE A 63 3.32 13.89 10.68
N ASN A 64 4.21 14.64 10.03
CA ASN A 64 5.42 15.15 10.67
C ASN A 64 5.16 16.17 11.78
N LYS A 65 4.01 16.86 11.73
CA LYS A 65 3.56 17.78 12.79
C LYS A 65 3.04 17.03 14.03
N ASP A 66 2.15 16.05 13.84
CA ASP A 66 1.42 15.43 14.94
C ASP A 66 1.99 14.07 15.39
N LYS A 67 2.81 13.43 14.54
CA LYS A 67 3.38 12.08 14.70
C LYS A 67 2.37 11.02 15.14
N LYS A 68 1.11 11.17 14.73
CA LYS A 68 0.00 10.25 15.02
C LYS A 68 0.23 8.89 14.36
N LEU A 69 0.61 7.89 15.16
CA LEU A 69 0.77 6.51 14.70
C LEU A 69 -0.55 5.92 14.22
N TYR A 70 -0.48 5.03 13.23
CA TYR A 70 -1.62 4.42 12.53
C TYR A 70 -2.35 5.41 11.63
N SER A 71 -1.60 6.16 10.83
CA SER A 71 -2.10 7.06 9.81
C SER A 71 -1.88 6.49 8.41
N SER A 72 -2.90 6.54 7.57
CA SER A 72 -2.87 6.02 6.20
C SER A 72 -3.53 7.02 5.24
N LEU A 73 -2.94 7.19 4.07
CA LEU A 73 -3.57 7.85 2.93
C LEU A 73 -3.99 6.80 1.92
N VAL A 74 -5.24 6.85 1.46
CA VAL A 74 -5.81 5.90 0.51
C VAL A 74 -6.26 6.63 -0.74
N CYS A 75 -5.67 6.32 -1.88
CA CYS A 75 -6.13 6.81 -3.18
C CYS A 75 -6.96 5.71 -3.85
N THR A 76 -8.25 5.96 -4.11
CA THR A 76 -9.13 5.04 -4.84
C THR A 76 -9.34 5.50 -6.28
N PHE A 77 -9.57 4.55 -7.20
CA PHE A 77 -9.67 4.84 -8.64
C PHE A 77 -10.97 4.24 -9.24
N LYS A 78 -12.11 4.87 -8.93
CA LYS A 78 -13.45 4.29 -9.13
C LYS A 78 -13.83 4.04 -10.60
N HIS A 79 -13.18 4.71 -11.55
CA HIS A 79 -13.51 4.60 -12.98
C HIS A 79 -12.53 3.71 -13.75
N SER A 80 -11.71 2.94 -13.04
CA SER A 80 -10.73 2.04 -13.66
C SER A 80 -11.38 0.74 -14.09
N SER A 81 -11.15 0.34 -15.34
CA SER A 81 -11.44 -1.01 -15.79
C SER A 81 -10.20 -1.88 -15.65
N LEU A 82 -10.29 -2.98 -14.90
CA LEU A 82 -9.20 -3.95 -14.75
C LEU A 82 -9.63 -5.30 -15.32
N LYS A 83 -8.67 -6.05 -15.85
CA LYS A 83 -8.89 -7.39 -16.41
C LYS A 83 -8.74 -8.50 -15.37
N ASP A 84 -7.69 -8.42 -14.56
CA ASP A 84 -7.33 -9.42 -13.56
C ASP A 84 -6.34 -8.84 -12.53
N GLU A 85 -5.81 -9.70 -11.65
CA GLU A 85 -4.85 -9.32 -10.60
C GLU A 85 -3.48 -8.91 -11.19
N LYS A 86 -3.07 -9.47 -12.33
CA LYS A 86 -1.80 -9.13 -12.99
C LYS A 86 -1.88 -7.76 -13.68
N ASP A 87 -3.01 -7.47 -14.33
CA ASP A 87 -3.31 -6.16 -14.88
C ASP A 87 -3.31 -5.09 -13.79
N PHE A 88 -3.90 -5.38 -12.61
CA PHE A 88 -3.79 -4.47 -11.46
C PHE A 88 -2.35 -4.18 -11.05
N GLU A 89 -1.51 -5.21 -10.90
CA GLU A 89 -0.10 -5.04 -10.52
C GLU A 89 0.63 -4.13 -11.51
N LEU A 90 0.45 -4.36 -12.81
CA LEU A 90 1.10 -3.56 -13.86
C LEU A 90 0.70 -2.09 -13.78
N VAL A 91 -0.61 -1.78 -13.67
CA VAL A 91 -1.06 -0.39 -13.64
C VAL A 91 -0.80 0.32 -12.32
N MET A 92 -0.77 -0.42 -11.20
CA MET A 92 -0.35 0.12 -9.93
C MET A 92 1.11 0.56 -10.00
N TRP A 93 1.99 -0.30 -10.52
CA TRP A 93 3.40 0.07 -10.68
C TRP A 93 3.63 1.17 -11.71
N ASP A 94 2.90 1.19 -12.83
CA ASP A 94 2.93 2.30 -13.80
C ASP A 94 2.54 3.62 -13.11
N LYS A 95 1.48 3.61 -12.30
CA LYS A 95 1.08 4.79 -11.51
C LYS A 95 2.20 5.23 -10.57
N LEU A 96 2.77 4.31 -9.79
CA LEU A 96 3.88 4.61 -8.87
C LEU A 96 5.10 5.17 -9.63
N GLN A 97 5.45 4.60 -10.79
CA GLN A 97 6.54 5.11 -11.63
C GLN A 97 6.27 6.53 -12.11
N LYS A 98 5.04 6.83 -12.55
CA LYS A 98 4.64 8.16 -13.02
C LYS A 98 4.65 9.21 -11.91
N LEU A 99 4.20 8.83 -10.71
CA LEU A 99 4.32 9.69 -9.52
C LEU A 99 5.80 9.94 -9.19
N HIS A 100 6.64 8.90 -9.18
CA HIS A 100 8.09 9.02 -8.92
C HIS A 100 8.81 9.90 -9.96
N ASN A 101 8.46 9.78 -11.24
CA ASN A 101 9.05 10.59 -12.30
C ASN A 101 8.79 12.11 -12.12
N LEU A 102 7.68 12.47 -11.48
CA LEU A 102 7.38 13.86 -11.13
C LEU A 102 8.03 14.25 -9.81
N ASP A 103 7.94 13.40 -8.79
CA ASP A 103 8.51 13.61 -7.45
C ASP A 103 10.03 13.81 -7.47
N SER A 104 10.75 12.97 -8.23
CA SER A 104 12.21 12.99 -8.35
C SER A 104 12.80 14.30 -8.91
N LYS A 105 11.97 15.17 -9.49
CA LYS A 105 12.37 16.52 -9.90
C LYS A 105 12.47 17.49 -8.71
N LEU A 106 11.72 17.23 -7.65
CA LEU A 106 11.59 18.10 -6.48
C LEU A 106 12.35 17.51 -5.29
N TYR A 107 12.10 16.23 -4.99
CA TYR A 107 12.59 15.54 -3.81
C TYR A 107 13.61 14.47 -4.19
N SER A 108 14.57 14.27 -3.30
CA SER A 108 15.45 13.10 -3.34
C SER A 108 14.74 11.91 -2.69
N TRP A 109 15.17 10.70 -3.04
CA TRP A 109 14.75 9.49 -2.33
C TRP A 109 15.07 9.59 -0.83
N ASP A 110 14.23 8.99 0.01
CA ASP A 110 14.47 8.88 1.45
C ASP A 110 15.79 8.14 1.72
N LYS A 111 16.73 8.81 2.38
CA LYS A 111 18.09 8.30 2.63
C LYS A 111 18.13 7.12 3.61
N ARG A 112 17.03 6.85 4.32
CA ARG A 112 16.94 5.76 5.32
C ARG A 112 16.65 4.40 4.70
N VAL A 113 16.30 4.34 3.42
CA VAL A 113 15.90 3.12 2.71
C VAL A 113 16.61 3.03 1.36
N SER A 114 16.73 1.82 0.83
CA SER A 114 17.29 1.61 -0.50
C SER A 114 16.32 2.09 -1.57
N CYS A 115 16.88 2.57 -2.69
CA CYS A 115 16.11 2.92 -3.88
C CYS A 115 16.16 1.83 -4.96
N ASP A 116 16.89 0.74 -4.74
CA ASP A 116 16.88 -0.43 -5.64
C ASP A 116 15.70 -1.34 -5.26
N PRO A 117 14.70 -1.55 -6.15
CA PRO A 117 13.55 -2.39 -5.85
C PRO A 117 13.88 -3.87 -5.62
N ASN A 118 15.11 -4.32 -5.87
CA ASN A 118 15.57 -5.69 -5.57
C ASN A 118 16.25 -5.80 -4.20
N ASP A 119 16.60 -4.67 -3.58
CA ASP A 119 17.25 -4.63 -2.27
C ASP A 119 16.25 -4.98 -1.16
N SER A 120 16.70 -5.74 -0.16
CA SER A 120 15.86 -6.10 0.98
C SER A 120 15.52 -4.92 1.90
N GLN A 121 16.28 -3.82 1.80
CA GLN A 121 16.03 -2.54 2.48
C GLN A 121 15.26 -1.53 1.60
N PHE A 122 14.72 -1.95 0.46
CA PHE A 122 13.89 -1.08 -0.37
C PHE A 122 12.63 -0.65 0.36
N SER A 123 12.29 0.63 0.26
CA SER A 123 10.91 1.10 0.46
C SER A 123 10.63 2.24 -0.51
N PHE A 124 9.42 2.25 -1.07
CA PHE A 124 9.04 3.27 -2.04
C PHE A 124 8.99 4.67 -1.42
N SER A 125 9.62 5.65 -2.05
CA SER A 125 9.73 7.01 -1.52
C SER A 125 8.98 8.01 -2.38
N LEU A 126 8.26 8.94 -1.73
CA LEU A 126 7.72 10.16 -2.34
C LEU A 126 7.84 11.30 -1.32
N GLY A 127 8.08 12.54 -1.79
CA GLY A 127 8.19 13.71 -0.91
C GLY A 127 9.37 13.62 0.08
N GLY A 128 10.39 12.80 -0.23
CA GLY A 128 11.53 12.53 0.64
C GLY A 128 11.24 11.59 1.82
N GLU A 129 10.08 10.92 1.85
CA GLU A 129 9.71 9.97 2.90
C GLU A 129 9.37 8.60 2.31
N ALA A 130 9.84 7.55 2.98
CA ALA A 130 9.53 6.17 2.64
C ALA A 130 8.11 5.75 3.06
N PHE A 131 7.48 4.92 2.23
CA PHE A 131 6.15 4.36 2.43
C PHE A 131 6.14 2.84 2.27
N PHE A 132 5.41 2.17 3.16
CA PHE A 132 4.92 0.82 2.90
C PHE A 132 3.60 0.89 2.12
N ILE A 133 3.64 0.43 0.87
CA ILE A 133 2.51 0.50 -0.05
C ILE A 133 1.65 -0.76 0.03
N ILE A 134 0.33 -0.56 0.04
CA ILE A 134 -0.66 -1.64 -0.01
C ILE A 134 -1.60 -1.39 -1.19
N GLY A 135 -1.56 -2.26 -2.19
CA GLY A 135 -2.53 -2.33 -3.27
C GLY A 135 -3.78 -3.12 -2.86
N LEU A 136 -4.94 -2.61 -3.26
CA LEU A 136 -6.25 -3.26 -3.14
C LEU A 136 -6.89 -3.34 -4.53
N SER A 137 -7.53 -4.47 -4.85
CA SER A 137 -8.12 -4.70 -6.18
C SER A 137 -9.36 -5.59 -6.11
N PRO A 138 -10.36 -5.39 -6.98
CA PRO A 138 -11.52 -6.29 -7.07
C PRO A 138 -11.14 -7.71 -7.47
N TYR A 139 -10.00 -7.88 -8.14
CA TYR A 139 -9.50 -9.18 -8.61
C TYR A 139 -8.51 -9.85 -7.66
N ALA A 140 -8.24 -9.26 -6.48
CA ALA A 140 -7.27 -9.83 -5.56
C ALA A 140 -7.67 -11.25 -5.12
N GLN A 141 -6.75 -12.20 -5.22
CA GLN A 141 -7.00 -13.57 -4.76
C GLN A 141 -7.19 -13.61 -3.24
N ARG A 142 -6.39 -12.84 -2.52
CA ARG A 142 -6.50 -12.71 -1.06
C ARG A 142 -7.69 -11.85 -0.68
N LYS A 143 -8.58 -12.40 0.15
CA LYS A 143 -9.77 -11.68 0.64
C LYS A 143 -9.40 -10.38 1.34
N ALA A 144 -8.30 -10.36 2.10
CA ALA A 144 -7.79 -9.17 2.78
C ALA A 144 -7.29 -8.04 1.86
N ARG A 145 -7.21 -8.27 0.54
CA ARG A 145 -6.85 -7.28 -0.49
C ARG A 145 -7.98 -7.03 -1.50
N ARG A 146 -9.13 -7.69 -1.34
CA ARG A 146 -10.24 -7.66 -2.30
C ARG A 146 -11.22 -6.52 -2.01
N PHE A 147 -11.03 -5.39 -2.67
CA PHE A 147 -11.83 -4.18 -2.53
C PHE A 147 -12.55 -3.84 -3.84
N LYS A 148 -13.72 -3.19 -3.79
CA LYS A 148 -14.55 -2.93 -4.98
C LYS A 148 -13.83 -2.13 -6.08
N TYR A 149 -12.96 -1.21 -5.69
CA TYR A 149 -12.21 -0.36 -6.61
C TYR A 149 -10.71 -0.62 -6.48
N PRO A 150 -9.91 -0.37 -7.52
CA PRO A 150 -8.46 -0.31 -7.38
C PRO A 150 -8.11 0.80 -6.40
N ALA A 151 -7.21 0.52 -5.46
CA ALA A 151 -6.72 1.52 -4.52
C ALA A 151 -5.25 1.30 -4.17
N ILE A 152 -4.57 2.41 -3.89
CA ILE A 152 -3.20 2.43 -3.38
C ILE A 152 -3.24 3.08 -2.01
N VAL A 153 -2.79 2.35 -1.00
CA VAL A 153 -2.68 2.82 0.38
C VAL A 153 -1.22 3.12 0.70
N PHE A 154 -0.97 4.33 1.15
CA PHE A 154 0.33 4.85 1.55
C PHE A 154 0.41 4.89 3.08
N ASN A 155 1.33 4.11 3.65
CA ASN A 155 1.63 4.13 5.08
C ASN A 155 3.08 4.58 5.30
N LEU A 156 3.30 5.67 6.03
CA LEU A 156 4.66 6.15 6.28
C LEU A 156 5.49 5.12 7.03
N HIS A 157 6.68 4.83 6.50
CA HIS A 157 7.59 3.82 7.05
C HIS A 157 8.03 4.18 8.48
N SER A 158 8.19 5.47 8.78
CA SER A 158 8.54 5.97 10.12
C SER A 158 7.60 5.52 11.23
N GLN A 159 6.34 5.21 10.92
CA GLN A 159 5.38 4.70 11.90
C GLN A 159 5.76 3.30 12.40
N PHE A 160 6.30 2.46 11.52
CA PHE A 160 6.74 1.11 11.89
C PHE A 160 8.01 1.14 12.72
N GLN A 161 8.90 2.12 12.50
CA GLN A 161 10.10 2.32 13.32
C GLN A 161 9.70 2.61 14.79
N VAL A 162 8.76 3.53 15.02
CA VAL A 162 8.25 3.82 16.37
C VAL A 162 7.58 2.59 17.02
N LEU A 163 6.87 1.77 16.23
CA LEU A 163 6.27 0.52 16.75
C LEU A 163 7.32 -0.53 17.11
N LYS A 164 8.46 -0.58 16.39
CA LYS A 164 9.59 -1.47 16.69
C LYS A 164 10.30 -1.00 17.97
N GLU A 165 10.61 0.28 18.09
CA GLU A 165 11.24 0.88 19.28
C GLU A 165 10.41 0.69 20.56
N THR A 166 9.08 0.63 20.43
CA THR A 166 8.17 0.39 21.55
C THR A 166 7.85 -1.08 21.81
N ASN A 167 8.55 -2.03 21.15
CA ASN A 167 8.34 -3.48 21.24
C ASN A 167 6.90 -3.96 20.90
N LYS A 168 6.09 -3.13 20.26
CA LYS A 168 4.70 -3.44 19.88
C LYS A 168 4.59 -4.13 18.53
N PHE A 169 5.62 -3.99 17.70
CA PHE A 169 5.62 -4.49 16.31
C PHE A 169 5.47 -6.01 16.21
N ASN A 170 6.23 -6.78 17.00
CA ASN A 170 6.21 -8.25 16.92
C ASN A 170 4.84 -8.83 17.30
N ALA A 171 4.26 -8.38 18.41
CA ALA A 171 2.93 -8.82 18.84
C ALA A 171 1.83 -8.43 17.82
N LEU A 172 1.90 -7.22 17.28
CA LEU A 172 0.97 -6.77 16.24
C LEU A 172 1.06 -7.67 14.99
N ARG A 173 2.27 -8.00 14.58
CA ARG A 173 2.53 -8.82 13.39
C ARG A 173 2.02 -10.24 13.52
N GLU A 174 2.35 -10.93 14.61
CA GLU A 174 1.89 -12.31 14.81
C GLU A 174 0.37 -12.40 14.85
N ARG A 175 -0.27 -11.39 15.46
CA ARG A 175 -1.73 -11.26 15.42
C ARG A 175 -2.26 -11.06 13.99
N ILE A 176 -1.61 -10.23 13.18
CA ILE A 176 -2.01 -10.03 11.77
C ILE A 176 -1.87 -11.33 10.98
N ARG A 177 -0.76 -12.07 11.14
CA ARG A 177 -0.53 -13.36 10.45
C ARG A 177 -1.62 -14.38 10.78
N LYS A 178 -1.92 -14.56 12.07
CA LYS A 178 -2.97 -15.47 12.53
C LYS A 178 -4.35 -15.08 12.00
N ASN A 179 -4.69 -13.79 12.05
CA ASN A 179 -5.98 -13.33 11.55
C ASN A 179 -6.07 -13.45 10.02
N GLU A 180 -4.98 -13.21 9.30
CA GLU A 180 -4.93 -13.30 7.83
C GLU A 180 -5.24 -14.72 7.37
N GLU A 181 -4.64 -15.72 8.02
CA GLU A 181 -4.93 -17.13 7.73
C GLU A 181 -6.40 -17.47 7.98
N ALA A 182 -6.95 -17.02 9.11
CA ALA A 182 -8.37 -17.21 9.43
C ALA A 182 -9.31 -16.50 8.44
N PHE A 183 -8.93 -15.32 7.94
CA PHE A 183 -9.79 -14.49 7.09
C PHE A 183 -9.69 -14.83 5.59
N SER A 184 -8.47 -15.06 5.11
CA SER A 184 -8.16 -15.34 3.70
C SER A 184 -8.13 -16.84 3.39
N GLY A 185 -8.16 -17.71 4.41
CA GLY A 185 -8.16 -19.17 4.27
C GLY A 185 -6.78 -19.79 4.04
N SER A 186 -5.72 -18.98 3.99
CA SER A 186 -4.33 -19.42 3.89
C SER A 186 -3.40 -18.35 4.47
N PRO A 187 -2.19 -18.73 4.93
CA PRO A 187 -1.16 -17.75 5.26
C PRO A 187 -0.88 -16.81 4.09
N ASN A 188 -0.49 -15.56 4.36
CA ASN A 188 -0.02 -14.66 3.30
C ASN A 188 1.40 -15.09 2.86
N PRO A 189 1.57 -15.62 1.63
CA PRO A 189 2.85 -16.13 1.15
C PRO A 189 3.91 -15.02 0.98
N ASN A 190 3.46 -13.76 0.95
CA ASN A 190 4.31 -12.60 0.76
C ASN A 190 4.63 -11.89 2.08
N LEU A 191 4.18 -12.36 3.25
CA LEU A 191 4.40 -11.68 4.54
C LEU A 191 5.80 -11.99 5.12
N TYR A 192 6.82 -11.62 4.35
CA TYR A 192 8.21 -11.70 4.76
C TYR A 192 8.57 -10.56 5.73
N ASP A 193 9.55 -10.82 6.58
CA ASP A 193 10.19 -9.81 7.41
C ASP A 193 10.83 -8.74 6.52
N HIS A 194 10.62 -7.46 6.86
CA HIS A 194 11.36 -6.37 6.24
C HIS A 194 12.86 -6.64 6.39
N GLY A 195 13.61 -6.57 5.29
CA GLY A 195 15.04 -6.89 5.26
C GLY A 195 15.38 -8.33 4.88
N VAL A 196 14.40 -9.22 4.68
CA VAL A 196 14.64 -10.58 4.15
C VAL A 196 14.50 -10.63 2.64
N VAL A 197 13.41 -10.06 2.11
CA VAL A 197 13.22 -9.83 0.67
C VAL A 197 12.65 -8.43 0.48
N SER A 198 12.87 -7.84 -0.69
CA SER A 198 12.30 -6.54 -1.03
C SER A 198 10.77 -6.53 -0.81
N GLU A 199 10.29 -5.52 -0.10
CA GLU A 199 8.85 -5.33 0.12
C GLU A 199 8.08 -4.98 -1.15
N ALA A 200 8.76 -4.61 -2.24
CA ALA A 200 8.13 -4.39 -3.55
C ALA A 200 7.27 -5.58 -3.98
N ARG A 201 7.73 -6.81 -3.68
CA ARG A 201 7.01 -8.06 -3.94
C ARG A 201 5.63 -8.15 -3.26
N GLN A 202 5.42 -7.35 -2.22
CA GLN A 202 4.21 -7.40 -1.38
C GLN A 202 3.17 -6.35 -1.76
N TYR A 203 3.58 -5.31 -2.50
CA TYR A 203 2.77 -4.10 -2.69
C TYR A 203 1.47 -4.37 -3.44
N SER A 204 1.52 -5.03 -4.60
CA SER A 204 0.33 -5.29 -5.44
C SER A 204 -0.69 -6.22 -4.79
N GLY A 205 -0.24 -7.02 -3.82
CA GLY A 205 -1.07 -8.03 -3.18
C GLY A 205 -1.04 -9.40 -3.86
N ARG A 206 -0.57 -9.47 -5.13
CA ARG A 206 -0.46 -10.70 -5.92
C ARG A 206 0.66 -11.60 -5.39
N SER A 207 0.46 -12.92 -5.39
CA SER A 207 1.56 -13.86 -5.13
C SER A 207 2.49 -13.92 -6.34
N VAL A 208 3.80 -13.85 -6.08
CA VAL A 208 4.83 -13.81 -7.13
C VAL A 208 5.92 -14.84 -6.84
N ASP A 209 6.44 -15.49 -7.88
CA ASP A 209 7.52 -16.47 -7.76
C ASP A 209 8.91 -15.81 -7.63
N ASN A 210 9.97 -16.62 -7.55
CA ASN A 210 11.35 -16.16 -7.38
C ASN A 210 11.94 -15.44 -8.60
N HIS A 211 11.35 -15.59 -9.79
CA HIS A 211 11.78 -14.92 -11.03
C HIS A 211 11.07 -13.58 -11.25
N TRP A 212 10.13 -13.20 -10.38
CA TRP A 212 9.47 -11.90 -10.48
C TRP A 212 10.46 -10.76 -10.31
N GLN A 213 10.37 -9.79 -11.23
CA GLN A 213 11.12 -8.55 -11.20
C GLN A 213 10.15 -7.37 -11.06
N CYS A 214 10.55 -6.41 -10.22
CA CYS A 214 9.79 -5.19 -10.06
C CYS A 214 9.87 -4.35 -11.34
N PRO A 215 8.74 -3.92 -11.94
CA PRO A 215 8.74 -3.09 -13.16
C PRO A 215 9.12 -1.62 -12.87
N PHE A 216 9.33 -1.26 -11.61
CA PHE A 216 9.76 0.07 -11.21
C PHE A 216 11.25 0.28 -11.47
N SER A 217 11.60 1.50 -11.89
CA SER A 217 12.97 1.95 -12.05
C SER A 217 13.15 3.33 -11.43
N THR A 218 14.04 3.40 -10.45
CA THR A 218 14.36 4.65 -9.77
C THR A 218 15.00 5.65 -10.73
N ARG A 219 14.52 6.88 -10.64
CA ARG A 219 15.17 8.07 -11.22
C ARG A 219 16.00 8.77 -10.15
N SER A 220 17.25 9.11 -10.48
CA SER A 220 18.04 10.07 -9.69
C SER A 220 17.54 11.48 -9.97
N LYS A 221 17.62 12.35 -8.96
CA LYS A 221 17.38 13.79 -9.15
C LYS A 221 18.35 14.31 -10.22
N LYS A 222 17.81 14.81 -11.33
CA LYS A 222 18.59 15.56 -12.32
C LYS A 222 18.91 16.94 -11.78
#